data_AF-A0A258KIT4-F1
#
_entry.id   AF-A0A258KIT4-F1
#
_cell.length_a   1.000
_cell.length_b   1.000
_cell.length_c   1.000
_cell.angle_alpha   90.00
_cell.angle_beta   90.00
_cell.angle_gamma   90.00
#
_symmetry.space_group_name_H-M   'P 1'
#
loop_
_entity.id
_entity.type
_entity.pdbx_description
1 polymer ?
#
loop_
_entity_poly.entity_id
_entity_poly.type
_entity_poly.pdbx_seq_one_letter_code
_entity_poly.pdbx_strand_id
1 'polypeptide(L)'
;APDIYYPDFTHWAAQYGRPDNPLFLPEADRAGKVEAPANAFWAIGEHDAIGFSPFAIETISDPAGNPLTGAYALLDELTPVLLAHQGKGVTRGFRPPVSFEGVVDETPQTAKMGDWTVKVSFVDPWTPRDKQVFTAHGGLVIRLSADEFLVAGSGITLTFGEGVGLEKVTEGRFVDGAWVEGRWLNGDETHQGRHVRLEPGRFQTQRVKLYRY
;
A
#
# COMPACT_ATOMS: atom_id res chain seq x y z
N ALA A 1 -15.58 11.09 10.96
CA ALA A 1 -15.49 9.64 10.77
C ALA A 1 -16.66 9.21 9.88
N PRO A 2 -16.41 8.78 8.64
CA PRO A 2 -17.46 8.31 7.73
C PRO A 2 -17.65 6.78 7.78
N ASP A 3 -18.90 6.34 7.59
CA ASP A 3 -19.26 4.96 7.27
C ASP A 3 -19.34 4.85 5.74
N ILE A 4 -18.49 4.02 5.13
CA ILE A 4 -18.35 3.96 3.67
C ILE A 4 -18.63 2.54 3.18
N TYR A 5 -19.68 2.40 2.37
CA TYR A 5 -20.11 1.15 1.74
C TYR A 5 -20.14 1.23 0.20
N TYR A 6 -19.67 2.34 -0.36
CA TYR A 6 -19.71 2.60 -1.80
C TYR A 6 -18.39 2.21 -2.48
N PRO A 7 -18.41 1.79 -3.76
CA PRO A 7 -17.20 1.39 -4.48
C PRO A 7 -16.15 2.50 -4.60
N ASP A 8 -16.59 3.75 -4.70
CA ASP A 8 -15.77 4.97 -4.78
C ASP A 8 -15.22 5.41 -3.42
N PHE A 9 -14.77 4.44 -2.62
CA PHE A 9 -14.25 4.61 -1.28
C PHE A 9 -13.24 5.75 -1.14
N THR A 10 -12.26 5.85 -2.06
CA THR A 10 -11.20 6.86 -1.99
C THR A 10 -11.75 8.28 -2.14
N HIS A 11 -12.79 8.48 -2.95
CA HIS A 11 -13.46 9.77 -3.10
C HIS A 11 -14.05 10.23 -1.77
N TRP A 12 -14.85 9.37 -1.14
CA TRP A 12 -15.55 9.69 0.11
C TRP A 12 -14.61 9.81 1.30
N ALA A 13 -13.66 8.89 1.47
CA ALA A 13 -12.70 8.94 2.56
C ALA A 13 -11.86 10.23 2.53
N ALA A 14 -11.45 10.68 1.34
CA ALA A 14 -10.69 11.92 1.17
C ALA A 14 -11.47 13.18 1.59
N GLN A 15 -12.80 13.19 1.53
CA GLN A 15 -13.59 14.34 2.01
C GLN A 15 -13.51 14.54 3.52
N TYR A 16 -13.21 13.46 4.27
CA TYR A 16 -13.13 13.47 5.72
C TYR A 16 -11.69 13.58 6.24
N GLY A 17 -10.67 13.18 5.47
CA GLY A 17 -9.27 13.41 5.83
C GLY A 17 -8.88 14.87 5.62
N ARG A 18 -8.96 15.70 6.66
CA ARG A 18 -8.66 17.14 6.59
C ARG A 18 -7.65 17.55 7.67
N PRO A 19 -6.95 18.69 7.52
CA PRO A 19 -6.03 19.19 8.55
C PRO A 19 -6.68 19.38 9.94
N ASP A 20 -7.99 19.65 9.98
CA ASP A 20 -8.78 19.84 11.20
C ASP A 20 -9.62 18.62 11.61
N ASN A 21 -9.56 17.52 10.84
CA ASN A 21 -10.37 16.34 11.08
C ASN A 21 -9.56 15.06 10.78
N PRO A 22 -9.03 14.35 11.81
CA PRO A 22 -8.34 13.10 11.58
C PRO A 22 -9.29 12.07 10.96
N LEU A 23 -8.78 11.31 10.00
CA LEU A 23 -9.57 10.28 9.33
C LEU A 23 -9.62 9.02 10.22
N PHE A 24 -10.81 8.70 10.69
CA PHE A 24 -11.14 7.39 11.26
C PHE A 24 -12.29 6.80 10.45
N LEU A 25 -12.12 5.55 10.03
CA LEU A 25 -13.07 4.78 9.23
C LEU A 25 -13.71 3.69 10.10
N PRO A 26 -14.76 4.00 10.87
CA PRO A 26 -15.44 3.09 11.80
C PRO A 26 -16.17 1.95 11.09
N GLU A 27 -16.68 2.18 9.87
CA GLU A 27 -17.25 1.17 8.99
C GLU A 27 -16.69 1.34 7.58
N ALA A 28 -15.80 0.43 7.18
CA ALA A 28 -15.07 0.49 5.92
C ALA A 28 -15.45 -0.66 4.98
N ASP A 29 -16.74 -0.69 4.61
CA ASP A 29 -17.42 -1.76 3.88
C ASP A 29 -17.36 -3.10 4.65
N ARG A 30 -17.89 -4.17 4.06
CA ARG A 30 -17.93 -5.51 4.64
C ARG A 30 -16.55 -6.15 4.64
N ALA A 31 -16.21 -6.83 5.74
CA ALA A 31 -14.95 -7.52 5.93
C ALA A 31 -14.67 -8.69 4.95
N GLY A 32 -15.68 -9.15 4.20
CA GLY A 32 -15.52 -10.17 3.16
C GLY A 32 -15.08 -9.62 1.80
N LYS A 33 -14.93 -8.31 1.66
CA LYS A 33 -14.57 -7.65 0.40
C LYS A 33 -13.08 -7.77 0.11
N VAL A 34 -12.75 -8.11 -1.12
CA VAL A 34 -11.36 -8.28 -1.58
C VAL A 34 -10.58 -6.95 -1.61
N GLU A 35 -11.30 -5.83 -1.72
CA GLU A 35 -10.77 -4.48 -1.75
C GLU A 35 -10.44 -3.89 -0.36
N ALA A 36 -10.94 -4.49 0.73
CA ALA A 36 -10.80 -3.93 2.08
C ALA A 36 -9.32 -3.75 2.52
N PRO A 37 -8.39 -4.68 2.26
CA PRO A 37 -6.96 -4.43 2.50
C PRO A 37 -6.40 -3.21 1.76
N ALA A 38 -6.69 -3.08 0.46
CA ALA A 38 -6.20 -1.96 -0.35
C ALA A 38 -6.72 -0.61 0.18
N ASN A 39 -7.98 -0.59 0.64
CA ASN A 39 -8.56 0.57 1.33
C ASN A 39 -7.81 0.93 2.61
N ALA A 40 -7.46 -0.06 3.42
CA ALA A 40 -6.71 0.16 4.66
C ALA A 40 -5.33 0.76 4.40
N PHE A 41 -4.54 0.15 3.50
CA PHE A 41 -3.21 0.66 3.14
C PHE A 41 -3.26 2.08 2.56
N TRP A 42 -4.24 2.36 1.68
CA TRP A 42 -4.40 3.69 1.12
C TRP A 42 -4.82 4.71 2.17
N ALA A 43 -5.80 4.41 3.03
CA ALA A 43 -6.28 5.36 4.04
C ALA A 43 -5.19 5.70 5.06
N ILE A 44 -4.47 4.68 5.54
CA ILE A 44 -3.37 4.86 6.50
C ILE A 44 -2.20 5.59 5.84
N GLY A 45 -1.84 5.21 4.61
CA GLY A 45 -0.69 5.75 3.93
C GLY A 45 -0.88 7.17 3.37
N GLU A 46 -2.07 7.48 2.83
CA GLU A 46 -2.35 8.76 2.15
C GLU A 46 -2.94 9.81 3.09
N HIS A 47 -3.72 9.39 4.08
CA HIS A 47 -4.48 10.29 4.94
C HIS A 47 -4.08 10.20 6.42
N ASP A 48 -2.98 9.52 6.76
CA ASP A 48 -2.54 9.28 8.13
C ASP A 48 -3.69 8.72 9.01
N ALA A 49 -4.58 7.91 8.42
CA ALA A 49 -5.80 7.46 9.07
C ALA A 49 -5.49 6.76 10.40
N ILE A 50 -6.21 7.16 11.45
CA ILE A 50 -5.98 6.67 12.83
C ILE A 50 -6.70 5.34 13.11
N GLY A 51 -7.46 4.82 12.15
CA GLY A 51 -8.11 3.53 12.24
C GLY A 51 -8.95 3.19 11.02
N PHE A 52 -9.09 1.90 10.80
CA PHE A 52 -9.81 1.29 9.68
C PHE A 52 -10.53 0.04 10.17
N SER A 53 -11.86 0.01 10.10
CA SER A 53 -12.71 -1.01 10.71
C SER A 53 -13.76 -1.53 9.71
N PRO A 54 -13.50 -2.65 9.02
CA PRO A 54 -14.48 -3.33 8.19
C PRO A 54 -15.64 -3.89 9.02
N PHE A 55 -16.84 -3.76 8.49
CA PHE A 55 -18.09 -4.19 9.11
C PHE A 55 -18.30 -5.72 8.98
N ALA A 56 -19.03 -6.29 9.94
CA ALA A 56 -19.46 -7.70 9.94
C ALA A 56 -18.32 -8.74 9.88
N ILE A 57 -17.24 -8.52 10.65
CA ILE A 57 -16.07 -9.42 10.65
C ILE A 57 -16.39 -10.82 11.17
N GLU A 58 -17.39 -10.93 12.03
CA GLU A 58 -17.96 -12.18 12.54
C GLU A 58 -18.65 -13.03 11.46
N THR A 59 -18.92 -12.47 10.28
CA THR A 59 -19.53 -13.20 9.16
C THR A 59 -18.53 -13.88 8.24
N ILE A 60 -17.22 -13.72 8.49
CA ILE A 60 -16.17 -14.37 7.71
C ILE A 60 -16.12 -15.86 8.04
N SER A 61 -16.44 -16.70 7.06
CA SER A 61 -16.48 -18.17 7.21
C SER A 61 -15.09 -18.81 7.30
N ASP A 62 -14.09 -18.23 6.62
CA ASP A 62 -12.68 -18.65 6.67
C ASP A 62 -11.79 -17.45 7.02
N PRO A 63 -11.60 -17.15 8.31
CA PRO A 63 -10.74 -16.05 8.73
C PRO A 63 -9.27 -16.25 8.33
N ALA A 64 -8.77 -17.49 8.30
CA ALA A 64 -7.37 -17.76 7.99
C ALA A 64 -7.05 -17.48 6.51
N GLY A 65 -7.98 -17.79 5.60
CA GLY A 65 -7.88 -17.49 4.18
C GLY A 65 -8.30 -16.06 3.80
N ASN A 66 -8.87 -15.27 4.73
CA ASN A 66 -9.33 -13.92 4.41
C ASN A 66 -8.14 -12.96 4.24
N PRO A 67 -8.08 -12.18 3.15
CA PRO A 67 -7.02 -11.19 2.91
C PRO A 67 -6.80 -10.17 4.05
N LEU A 68 -7.85 -9.81 4.79
CA LEU A 68 -7.73 -8.90 5.94
C LEU A 68 -6.80 -9.44 7.02
N THR A 69 -6.73 -10.76 7.22
CA THR A 69 -5.83 -11.35 8.22
C THR A 69 -4.37 -11.03 7.91
N GLY A 70 -3.95 -11.23 6.65
CA GLY A 70 -2.59 -10.90 6.22
C GLY A 70 -2.34 -9.39 6.19
N ALA A 71 -3.34 -8.60 5.79
CA ALA A 71 -3.24 -7.14 5.76
C ALA A 71 -3.06 -6.54 7.16
N TYR A 72 -3.85 -6.99 8.13
CA TYR A 72 -3.75 -6.52 9.52
C TYR A 72 -2.50 -7.03 10.21
N ALA A 73 -2.05 -8.26 9.95
CA ALA A 73 -0.76 -8.72 10.45
C ALA A 73 0.38 -7.82 9.96
N LEU A 74 0.35 -7.44 8.68
CA LEU A 74 1.33 -6.51 8.11
C LEU A 74 1.19 -5.08 8.68
N LEU A 75 -0.02 -4.55 8.83
CA LEU A 75 -0.23 -3.22 9.41
C LEU A 75 0.18 -3.16 10.89
N ASP A 76 -0.08 -4.21 11.66
CA ASP A 76 0.38 -4.35 13.05
C ASP A 76 1.91 -4.33 13.12
N GLU A 77 2.56 -5.14 12.28
CA GLU A 77 4.02 -5.16 12.12
C GLU A 77 4.59 -3.77 11.79
N LEU A 78 3.93 -3.03 10.90
CA LEU A 78 4.35 -1.69 10.47
C LEU A 78 4.01 -0.58 11.47
N THR A 79 3.21 -0.85 12.50
CA THR A 79 2.70 0.18 13.43
C THR A 79 3.81 1.05 14.02
N PRO A 80 4.94 0.51 14.53
CA PRO A 80 6.01 1.34 15.10
C PRO A 80 6.60 2.33 14.08
N VAL A 81 6.84 1.90 12.84
CA VAL A 81 7.41 2.78 11.80
C VAL A 81 6.38 3.75 11.26
N LEU A 82 5.11 3.35 11.12
CA LEU A 82 4.02 4.24 10.71
C LEU A 82 3.81 5.36 11.73
N LEU A 83 3.69 5.03 13.01
CA LEU A 83 3.53 6.04 14.07
C LEU A 83 4.73 6.97 14.18
N ALA A 84 5.94 6.46 13.95
CA ALA A 84 7.15 7.30 13.91
C ALA A 84 7.16 8.30 12.73
N HIS A 85 6.38 8.08 11.68
CA HIS A 85 6.33 8.91 10.47
C HIS A 85 4.98 9.62 10.24
N GLN A 86 3.96 9.31 11.04
CA GLN A 86 2.61 9.85 10.90
C GLN A 86 2.60 11.39 10.97
N GLY A 87 1.87 12.03 10.06
CA GLY A 87 1.74 13.48 10.01
C GLY A 87 2.99 14.25 9.56
N LYS A 88 4.08 13.54 9.17
CA LYS A 88 5.31 14.17 8.66
C LYS A 88 5.29 14.40 7.14
N GLY A 89 4.23 13.98 6.45
CA GLY A 89 4.11 14.11 4.99
C GLY A 89 5.14 13.28 4.20
N VAL A 90 5.62 12.19 4.79
CA VAL A 90 6.63 11.28 4.19
C VAL A 90 6.08 9.90 3.86
N THR A 91 4.80 9.67 4.13
CA THR A 91 4.06 8.46 3.75
C THR A 91 3.12 8.80 2.59
N ARG A 92 2.90 7.86 1.68
CA ARG A 92 1.91 7.92 0.61
C ARG A 92 1.17 6.60 0.51
N GLY A 93 -0.13 6.64 0.23
CA GLY A 93 -0.98 5.47 0.05
C GLY A 93 -1.43 5.35 -1.40
N PHE A 94 -1.51 4.13 -1.93
CA PHE A 94 -1.84 3.87 -3.32
C PHE A 94 -2.84 2.73 -3.43
N ARG A 95 -3.90 2.95 -4.21
CA ARG A 95 -4.81 1.94 -4.75
C ARG A 95 -5.46 2.47 -6.03
N PRO A 96 -5.93 1.63 -6.96
CA PRO A 96 -6.65 2.12 -8.12
C PRO A 96 -7.99 2.71 -7.67
N PRO A 97 -8.34 3.95 -8.10
CA PRO A 97 -9.65 4.52 -7.86
C PRO A 97 -10.73 3.67 -8.52
N VAL A 98 -11.93 3.69 -7.95
CA VAL A 98 -13.09 3.00 -8.49
C VAL A 98 -14.22 4.01 -8.56
N SER A 99 -14.95 4.07 -9.68
CA SER A 99 -16.12 4.93 -9.80
C SER A 99 -17.28 4.40 -8.96
N PHE A 100 -18.32 5.22 -8.76
CA PHE A 100 -19.53 4.78 -8.06
C PHE A 100 -20.18 3.55 -8.74
N GLU A 101 -20.08 3.46 -10.07
CA GLU A 101 -20.55 2.34 -10.89
C GLU A 101 -19.63 1.10 -10.83
N GLY A 102 -18.54 1.14 -10.06
CA GLY A 102 -17.62 0.02 -9.90
C GLY A 102 -16.56 -0.09 -11.00
N VAL A 103 -16.35 0.94 -11.82
CA VAL A 103 -15.33 0.95 -12.87
C VAL A 103 -13.97 1.28 -12.27
N VAL A 104 -12.99 0.40 -12.46
CA VAL A 104 -11.62 0.58 -11.95
C VAL A 104 -10.82 1.48 -12.88
N ASP A 105 -10.19 2.53 -12.34
CA ASP A 105 -9.16 3.30 -13.04
C ASP A 105 -7.78 2.72 -12.72
N GLU A 106 -7.19 2.06 -13.71
CA GLU A 106 -5.89 1.39 -13.60
C GLU A 106 -4.72 2.30 -14.00
N THR A 107 -4.99 3.57 -14.30
CA THR A 107 -3.95 4.52 -14.67
C THR A 107 -2.89 4.59 -13.58
N PRO A 108 -1.59 4.40 -13.91
CA PRO A 108 -0.53 4.49 -12.92
C PRO A 108 -0.53 5.85 -12.21
N GLN A 109 -0.39 5.82 -10.89
CA GLN A 109 -0.32 7.03 -10.07
C GLN A 109 1.13 7.47 -9.90
N THR A 110 1.33 8.77 -9.70
CA THR A 110 2.66 9.34 -9.47
C THR A 110 2.65 10.23 -8.24
N ALA A 111 3.67 10.07 -7.40
CA ALA A 111 3.90 10.86 -6.20
C ALA A 111 5.31 11.46 -6.19
N LYS A 112 5.43 12.69 -5.71
CA LYS A 112 6.71 13.27 -5.31
C LYS A 112 6.94 12.96 -3.83
N MET A 113 8.08 12.38 -3.50
CA MET A 113 8.47 12.03 -2.14
C MET A 113 9.90 12.50 -1.89
N GLY A 114 10.04 13.71 -1.33
CA GLY A 114 11.31 14.45 -1.37
C GLY A 114 11.69 14.74 -2.82
N ASP A 115 12.94 14.46 -3.18
CA ASP A 115 13.45 14.69 -4.54
C ASP A 115 13.10 13.57 -5.53
N TRP A 116 12.38 12.54 -5.08
CA TRP A 116 12.11 11.36 -5.89
C TRP A 116 10.70 11.42 -6.49
N THR A 117 10.60 11.06 -7.77
CA THR A 117 9.33 10.73 -8.41
C THR A 117 9.12 9.23 -8.27
N VAL A 118 8.04 8.82 -7.60
CA VAL A 118 7.62 7.43 -7.49
C VAL A 118 6.38 7.25 -8.34
N LYS A 119 6.42 6.32 -9.29
CA LYS A 119 5.27 5.93 -10.11
C LYS A 119 4.83 4.53 -9.73
N VAL A 120 3.54 4.36 -9.47
CA VAL A 120 2.93 3.11 -9.01
C VAL A 120 1.95 2.61 -10.05
N SER A 121 2.19 1.40 -10.57
CA SER A 121 1.27 0.65 -11.42
C SER A 121 0.47 -0.34 -10.58
N PHE A 122 -0.82 -0.46 -10.89
CA PHE A 122 -1.73 -1.46 -10.31
C PHE A 122 -1.87 -2.71 -11.19
N VAL A 123 -1.22 -2.72 -12.36
CA VAL A 123 -1.15 -3.90 -13.21
C VAL A 123 0.20 -4.55 -12.97
N ASP A 124 0.17 -5.77 -12.44
CA ASP A 124 1.36 -6.59 -12.26
C ASP A 124 1.86 -7.09 -13.62
N PRO A 125 3.16 -6.93 -13.96
CA PRO A 125 3.66 -7.28 -15.28
C PRO A 125 3.91 -8.79 -15.49
N TRP A 126 3.92 -9.60 -14.43
CA TRP A 126 4.16 -11.06 -14.53
C TRP A 126 2.92 -11.92 -14.36
N THR A 127 1.87 -11.39 -13.75
CA THR A 127 0.60 -12.10 -13.58
C THR A 127 -0.28 -11.83 -14.79
N PRO A 128 -0.87 -12.86 -15.46
CA PRO A 128 -1.83 -12.64 -16.53
C PRO A 128 -2.96 -11.70 -16.10
N ARG A 129 -3.29 -10.73 -16.96
CA ARG A 129 -4.20 -9.63 -16.62
C ARG A 129 -5.59 -10.09 -16.20
N ASP A 130 -6.11 -11.14 -16.84
CA ASP A 130 -7.40 -11.78 -16.56
C ASP A 130 -7.43 -12.53 -15.22
N LYS A 131 -6.26 -12.75 -14.60
CA LYS A 131 -6.12 -13.38 -13.28
C LYS A 131 -5.89 -12.37 -12.15
N GLN A 132 -5.85 -11.07 -12.46
CA GLN A 132 -5.65 -10.02 -11.48
C GLN A 132 -6.99 -9.42 -11.02
N VAL A 133 -7.06 -9.08 -9.74
CA VAL A 133 -8.22 -8.38 -9.14
C VAL A 133 -7.73 -7.01 -8.70
N PHE A 134 -7.77 -6.03 -9.60
CA PHE A 134 -7.15 -4.72 -9.38
C PHE A 134 -7.69 -3.98 -8.16
N THR A 135 -8.95 -4.18 -7.79
CA THR A 135 -9.53 -3.59 -6.57
C THR A 135 -8.87 -4.08 -5.28
N ALA A 136 -8.24 -5.25 -5.30
CA ALA A 136 -7.46 -5.80 -4.18
C ALA A 136 -6.01 -5.32 -4.16
N HIS A 137 -5.58 -4.55 -5.17
CA HIS A 137 -4.21 -4.04 -5.26
C HIS A 137 -4.09 -2.73 -4.52
N GLY A 138 -3.13 -2.64 -3.62
CA GLY A 138 -2.87 -1.43 -2.86
C GLY A 138 -1.74 -1.60 -1.88
N GLY A 139 -1.21 -0.47 -1.45
CA GLY A 139 -0.08 -0.43 -0.54
C GLY A 139 0.25 0.99 -0.11
N LEU A 140 1.28 1.10 0.72
CA LEU A 140 1.83 2.35 1.19
C LEU A 140 3.34 2.39 0.96
N VAL A 141 3.86 3.60 0.86
CA VAL A 141 5.28 3.89 0.75
C VAL A 141 5.65 4.88 1.84
N ILE A 142 6.67 4.56 2.63
CA ILE A 142 7.22 5.45 3.66
C ILE A 142 8.63 5.84 3.22
N ARG A 143 8.92 7.14 3.14
CA ARG A 143 10.29 7.62 2.94
C ARG A 143 11.01 7.64 4.29
N LEU A 144 11.94 6.71 4.47
CA LEU A 144 12.71 6.50 5.71
C LEU A 144 13.88 7.49 5.83
N SER A 145 14.51 7.85 4.71
CA SER A 145 15.64 8.78 4.66
C SER A 145 15.61 9.66 3.40
N ALA A 146 16.72 10.34 3.08
CA ALA A 146 16.84 11.06 1.82
C ALA A 146 16.66 10.14 0.60
N ASP A 147 17.15 8.91 0.64
CA ASP A 147 17.30 7.97 -0.48
C ASP A 147 16.71 6.58 -0.21
N GLU A 148 16.11 6.37 0.97
CA GLU A 148 15.61 5.09 1.41
C GLU A 148 14.10 5.09 1.68
N PHE A 149 13.45 4.02 1.24
CA PHE A 149 12.00 3.85 1.26
C PHE A 149 11.64 2.48 1.83
N LEU A 150 10.50 2.42 2.50
CA LEU A 150 9.77 1.20 2.79
C LEU A 150 8.56 1.14 1.89
N VAL A 151 8.30 -0.02 1.29
CA VAL A 151 7.14 -0.28 0.43
C VAL A 151 6.42 -1.48 1.02
N ALA A 152 5.12 -1.36 1.29
CA ALA A 152 4.33 -2.43 1.89
C ALA A 152 2.92 -2.51 1.30
N GLY A 153 2.38 -3.72 1.18
CA GLY A 153 1.06 -3.96 0.58
C GLY A 153 1.03 -5.18 -0.32
N SER A 154 0.21 -5.15 -1.36
CA SER A 154 0.00 -6.25 -2.32
C SER A 154 -0.38 -5.72 -3.70
N GLY A 155 0.14 -6.36 -4.76
CA GLY A 155 -0.28 -6.13 -6.14
C GLY A 155 0.13 -4.80 -6.77
N ILE A 156 1.16 -4.12 -6.24
CA ILE A 156 1.66 -2.85 -6.77
C ILE A 156 3.09 -2.98 -7.31
N THR A 157 3.38 -2.27 -8.39
CA THR A 157 4.72 -2.18 -8.98
C THR A 157 5.19 -0.74 -9.01
N LEU A 158 6.37 -0.46 -8.46
CA LEU A 158 6.92 0.88 -8.31
C LEU A 158 8.13 1.09 -9.20
N THR A 159 8.10 2.15 -10.00
CA THR A 159 9.26 2.65 -10.75
C THR A 159 9.66 4.02 -10.21
N PHE A 160 10.95 4.33 -10.23
CA PHE A 160 11.46 5.63 -9.85
C PHE A 160 11.83 6.42 -11.11
N GLY A 161 11.85 7.76 -11.01
CA GLY A 161 12.07 8.66 -12.16
C GLY A 161 13.33 8.37 -12.98
N GLU A 162 13.50 9.09 -14.10
CA GLU A 162 14.68 8.94 -14.94
C GLU A 162 15.99 9.26 -14.20
N GLY A 163 17.08 8.55 -14.55
CA GLY A 163 18.39 8.72 -13.89
C GLY A 163 18.43 8.20 -12.45
N VAL A 164 17.49 7.30 -12.08
CA VAL A 164 17.41 6.71 -10.73
C VAL A 164 17.59 5.20 -10.80
N GLY A 165 18.52 4.68 -10.01
CA GLY A 165 18.77 3.25 -9.89
C GLY A 165 18.38 2.71 -8.51
N LEU A 166 18.16 1.40 -8.44
CA LEU A 166 17.94 0.66 -7.20
C LEU A 166 19.30 0.17 -6.67
N GLU A 167 19.82 0.81 -5.62
CA GLU A 167 21.10 0.41 -4.98
C GLU A 167 20.92 -0.92 -4.25
N LYS A 168 19.85 -1.02 -3.46
CA LYS A 168 19.52 -2.21 -2.68
C LYS A 168 18.02 -2.36 -2.55
N VAL A 169 17.51 -3.57 -2.78
CA VAL A 169 16.11 -3.95 -2.53
C VAL A 169 16.13 -5.18 -1.66
N THR A 170 15.48 -5.13 -0.51
CA THR A 170 15.40 -6.26 0.41
C THR A 170 13.96 -6.49 0.78
N GLU A 171 13.50 -7.73 0.77
CA GLU A 171 12.34 -8.09 1.56
C GLU A 171 12.74 -8.16 3.03
N GLY A 172 11.77 -8.07 3.92
CA GLY A 172 12.02 -8.19 5.35
C GLY A 172 10.75 -7.94 6.14
N ARG A 173 10.92 -7.80 7.44
CA ARG A 173 9.84 -7.53 8.37
C ARG A 173 10.32 -6.69 9.55
N PHE A 174 9.40 -6.04 10.24
CA PHE A 174 9.70 -5.50 11.56
C PHE A 174 9.49 -6.57 12.64
N VAL A 175 10.41 -6.64 13.60
CA VAL A 175 10.27 -7.43 14.82
C VAL A 175 10.61 -6.50 15.97
N ASP A 176 9.67 -6.31 16.90
CA ASP A 176 9.81 -5.38 18.03
C ASP A 176 10.22 -3.96 17.60
N GLY A 177 9.68 -3.49 16.46
CA GLY A 177 9.97 -2.17 15.89
C GLY A 177 11.34 -2.05 15.19
N ALA A 178 12.13 -3.12 15.11
CA ALA A 178 13.40 -3.15 14.39
C ALA A 178 13.25 -3.88 13.05
N TRP A 179 13.86 -3.32 11.99
CA TRP A 179 13.90 -3.96 10.67
C TRP A 179 14.81 -5.21 10.71
N VAL A 180 14.22 -6.34 10.36
CA VAL A 180 14.93 -7.61 10.14
C VAL A 180 14.97 -7.87 8.64
N GLU A 181 16.16 -7.70 8.07
CA GLU A 181 16.41 -7.93 6.65
C GLU A 181 16.25 -9.42 6.30
N GLY A 182 15.51 -9.69 5.22
CA GLY A 182 15.35 -11.01 4.62
C GLY A 182 16.21 -11.17 3.37
N ARG A 183 15.62 -11.66 2.28
CA ARG A 183 16.35 -11.81 1.01
C ARG A 183 16.68 -10.46 0.38
N TRP A 184 17.89 -10.35 -0.18
CA TRP A 184 18.24 -9.29 -1.11
C TRP A 184 17.71 -9.66 -2.51
N LEU A 185 16.81 -8.84 -3.03
CA LEU A 185 16.23 -8.96 -4.36
C LEU A 185 17.09 -8.23 -5.40
N ASN A 186 17.36 -8.88 -6.52
CA ASN A 186 18.12 -8.32 -7.64
C ASN A 186 17.71 -9.03 -8.94
N GLY A 187 18.40 -8.83 -10.07
CA GLY A 187 18.16 -9.61 -11.29
C GLY A 187 16.70 -9.56 -11.74
N ASP A 188 16.08 -10.72 -11.95
CA ASP A 188 14.70 -10.79 -12.41
C ASP A 188 13.70 -10.29 -11.37
N GLU A 189 14.01 -10.44 -10.06
CA GLU A 189 13.16 -9.99 -8.96
C GLU A 189 12.98 -8.46 -8.91
N THR A 190 13.91 -7.69 -9.48
CA THR A 190 13.80 -6.22 -9.64
C THR A 190 13.66 -5.79 -11.10
N HIS A 191 13.38 -6.75 -12.00
CA HIS A 191 13.35 -6.55 -13.44
C HIS A 191 14.61 -5.86 -13.98
N GLN A 192 15.77 -6.35 -13.54
CA GLN A 192 17.10 -5.82 -13.83
C GLN A 192 17.29 -4.40 -13.30
N GLY A 193 16.81 -4.14 -12.07
CA GLY A 193 16.92 -2.85 -11.41
C GLY A 193 15.92 -1.79 -11.88
N ARG A 194 14.85 -2.18 -12.59
CA ARG A 194 13.87 -1.24 -13.17
C ARG A 194 12.68 -0.95 -12.27
N HIS A 195 12.31 -1.86 -11.37
CA HIS A 195 11.19 -1.63 -10.47
C HIS A 195 11.26 -2.46 -9.19
N VAL A 196 10.42 -2.08 -8.24
CA VAL A 196 10.10 -2.82 -7.02
C VAL A 196 8.70 -3.39 -7.18
N ARG A 197 8.50 -4.67 -6.86
CA ARG A 197 7.24 -5.37 -7.13
C ARG A 197 6.72 -6.05 -5.86
N LEU A 198 5.48 -5.75 -5.50
CA LEU A 198 4.71 -6.54 -4.55
C LEU A 198 3.74 -7.44 -5.33
N GLU A 199 4.00 -8.74 -5.32
CA GLU A 199 3.13 -9.74 -5.95
C GLU A 199 1.65 -9.63 -5.52
N PRO A 200 0.69 -9.72 -6.46
CA PRO A 200 -0.73 -9.81 -6.14
C PRO A 200 -1.06 -11.00 -5.21
N GLY A 201 -1.91 -10.77 -4.21
CA GLY A 201 -2.38 -11.82 -3.30
C GLY A 201 -1.39 -12.17 -2.18
N ARG A 202 -0.24 -11.49 -2.09
CA ARG A 202 0.74 -11.65 -1.01
C ARG A 202 1.05 -10.30 -0.38
N PHE A 203 0.78 -10.19 0.91
CA PHE A 203 1.18 -9.02 1.71
C PHE A 203 2.67 -9.09 2.00
N GLN A 204 3.40 -8.08 1.54
CA GLN A 204 4.85 -8.04 1.53
C GLN A 204 5.36 -6.68 1.99
N THR A 205 6.56 -6.67 2.54
CA THR A 205 7.32 -5.46 2.88
C THR A 205 8.68 -5.53 2.20
N GLN A 206 9.08 -4.44 1.53
CA GLN A 206 10.40 -4.30 0.97
C GLN A 206 11.02 -2.96 1.35
N ARG A 207 12.32 -2.97 1.66
CA ARG A 207 13.13 -1.77 1.90
C ARG A 207 14.01 -1.52 0.68
N VAL A 208 13.97 -0.28 0.19
CA VAL A 208 14.51 0.13 -1.10
C VAL A 208 15.44 1.31 -0.88
N LYS A 209 16.70 1.18 -1.29
CA LYS A 209 17.66 2.28 -1.34
C LYS A 209 17.92 2.68 -2.78
N LEU A 210 17.87 3.99 -3.04
CA LEU A 210 18.01 4.57 -4.37
C LEU A 210 19.34 5.30 -4.54
N TYR A 211 19.78 5.43 -5.79
CA TYR A 211 20.89 6.32 -6.16
C TYR A 211 20.60 7.03 -7.49
N ARG A 212 21.34 8.09 -7.79
CA ARG A 212 21.28 8.81 -9.08
C ARG A 212 22.48 8.46 -9.96
N TYR A 213 22.25 8.42 -11.27
CA TYR A 213 23.28 8.21 -12.28
C TYR A 213 23.06 9.04 -13.54
#